data_AF-A0A0L7KKP9-F1
#
_entry.id   AF-A0A0L7KKP9-F1
#
_cell.length_a   1.000
_cell.length_b   1.000
_cell.length_c   1.000
_cell.angle_alpha   90.00
_cell.angle_beta   90.00
_cell.angle_gamma   90.00
#
_symmetry.space_group_name_H-M   'P 1'
#
loop_
_entity.id
_entity.type
_entity.pdbx_description
1 polymer ?
#
loop_
_entity_poly.entity_id
_entity_poly.type
_entity_poly.pdbx_seq_one_letter_code
_entity_poly.pdbx_strand_id
1 'polypeptide(L)'
;IFLYIPFYFWNNIFLFMFIKPARSKHCSYCSSCISRYDHHCFLLNNCIGGYNNIFPTLYSIIIYEHLLEATFINKENNEIIPFSYLTIVNYLFYKCSGTFSLFVISIFSFFCLFFYFLHIIYFSLFNNITQNELTKYRKLENNSGQINTEFYNKGDHRFIKNVKDLLFYKKNIKNFIKKKL
;
A
#
# COMPACT_ATOMS: atom_id res chain seq x y z
N ILE A 1 23.92 -11.04 -16.95
CA ILE A 1 24.63 -11.62 -15.78
C ILE A 1 23.82 -12.83 -15.30
N PHE A 2 24.14 -14.02 -15.82
CA PHE A 2 23.58 -15.28 -15.36
C PHE A 2 24.51 -15.80 -14.27
N LEU A 3 24.05 -15.84 -13.03
CA LEU A 3 24.84 -16.34 -11.91
C LEU A 3 24.55 -17.84 -11.74
N TYR A 4 25.54 -18.67 -12.06
CA TYR A 4 25.58 -20.05 -11.60
C TYR A 4 25.83 -20.03 -10.08
N ILE A 5 24.82 -20.37 -9.28
CA ILE A 5 24.97 -20.50 -7.83
C ILE A 5 24.56 -21.92 -7.45
N PRO A 6 25.42 -22.72 -6.81
CA PRO A 6 25.05 -24.04 -6.33
C PRO A 6 24.09 -23.86 -5.14
N PHE A 7 22.84 -24.26 -5.31
CA PHE A 7 21.85 -24.26 -4.24
C PHE A 7 21.97 -25.58 -3.47
N TYR A 8 22.66 -25.56 -2.33
CA TYR A 8 22.59 -26.63 -1.34
C TYR A 8 21.49 -26.28 -0.33
N PHE A 9 20.35 -26.97 -0.36
CA PHE A 9 19.55 -27.22 0.83
C PHE A 9 18.76 -28.53 0.68
N TRP A 10 19.25 -29.52 1.43
CA TRP A 10 18.73 -30.78 1.94
C TRP A 10 17.43 -31.43 1.36
N ASN A 11 17.62 -32.71 1.02
CA ASN A 11 16.69 -33.85 0.88
C ASN A 11 15.99 -34.10 -0.47
N ASN A 12 16.62 -35.04 -1.20
CA ASN A 12 16.13 -35.89 -2.29
C ASN A 12 16.18 -35.31 -3.73
N ILE A 13 17.38 -35.40 -4.30
CA ILE A 13 17.74 -35.80 -5.68
C ILE A 13 16.72 -35.46 -6.79
N PHE A 14 17.06 -34.49 -7.64
CA PHE A 14 17.32 -34.74 -9.07
C PHE A 14 18.24 -33.63 -9.63
N LEU A 15 19.39 -34.06 -10.14
CA LEU A 15 20.42 -33.23 -10.74
C LEU A 15 19.95 -32.84 -12.15
N PHE A 16 19.28 -31.70 -12.28
CA PHE A 16 19.17 -31.01 -13.57
C PHE A 16 19.82 -29.64 -13.43
N MET A 17 20.87 -29.40 -14.22
CA MET A 17 21.45 -28.06 -14.44
C MET A 17 20.45 -27.19 -15.20
N PHE A 18 19.38 -26.76 -14.54
CA PHE A 18 18.55 -25.69 -15.06
C PHE A 18 19.24 -24.37 -14.79
N ILE A 19 19.46 -23.58 -15.84
CA ILE A 19 19.93 -22.20 -15.72
C ILE A 19 18.88 -21.46 -14.88
N LYS A 20 19.22 -21.17 -13.63
CA LYS A 20 18.35 -20.44 -12.71
C LYS A 20 18.19 -19.01 -13.22
N PRO A 21 17.00 -18.59 -13.68
CA PRO A 21 16.82 -17.22 -14.14
C PRO A 21 17.09 -16.26 -13.00
N ALA A 22 17.73 -15.13 -13.31
CA ALA A 22 18.12 -14.15 -12.30
C ALA A 22 16.92 -13.76 -11.41
N ARG A 23 17.14 -13.76 -10.09
CA ARG A 23 16.14 -13.46 -9.04
C ARG A 23 14.98 -14.46 -8.88
N SER A 24 15.07 -15.68 -9.42
CA SER A 24 14.08 -16.73 -9.15
C SER A 24 14.27 -17.41 -7.77
N LYS A 25 13.19 -17.95 -7.18
CA LYS A 25 13.23 -18.80 -5.98
C LYS A 25 12.18 -19.92 -6.06
N HIS A 26 12.41 -21.03 -5.36
CA HIS A 26 11.44 -22.12 -5.22
C HIS A 26 10.45 -21.81 -4.10
N CYS A 27 9.15 -21.96 -4.37
CA CYS A 27 8.05 -21.71 -3.45
C CYS A 27 7.54 -23.08 -2.96
N SER A 28 7.86 -23.49 -1.73
CA SER A 28 7.50 -24.82 -1.21
C SER A 28 5.98 -25.07 -1.16
N TYR A 29 5.20 -24.03 -0.85
CA TYR A 29 3.74 -24.09 -0.84
C TYR A 29 3.13 -24.42 -2.20
N CYS A 30 3.66 -23.83 -3.28
CA CYS A 30 3.20 -24.10 -4.65
C CYS A 30 4.03 -25.17 -5.37
N SER A 31 5.02 -25.76 -4.69
CA SER A 31 5.95 -26.76 -5.23
C SER A 31 6.53 -26.39 -6.61
N SER A 32 6.80 -25.10 -6.84
CA SER A 32 7.22 -24.57 -8.15
C SER A 32 8.26 -23.46 -8.03
N CYS A 33 9.08 -23.30 -9.07
CA CYS A 33 10.11 -22.25 -9.16
C CYS A 33 9.53 -20.99 -9.80
N ILE A 34 9.54 -19.88 -9.07
CA ILE A 34 8.93 -18.62 -9.49
C ILE A 34 10.03 -17.65 -9.92
N SER A 35 9.93 -17.13 -11.15
CA SER A 35 10.84 -16.09 -11.66
C SER A 35 10.59 -14.77 -10.95
N ARG A 36 11.68 -14.04 -10.59
CA ARG A 36 11.63 -12.81 -9.77
C ARG A 36 10.69 -12.96 -8.56
N TYR A 37 10.83 -14.07 -7.83
CA TYR A 37 9.99 -14.38 -6.68
C TYR A 37 10.03 -13.25 -5.65
N ASP A 38 8.86 -12.78 -5.24
CA ASP A 38 8.69 -11.81 -4.16
C ASP A 38 8.24 -12.53 -2.89
N HIS A 39 7.00 -13.04 -2.87
CA HIS A 39 6.43 -13.76 -1.73
C HIS A 39 5.33 -14.76 -2.13
N HIS A 40 5.06 -15.77 -1.30
CA HIS A 40 3.85 -16.57 -1.40
C HIS A 40 2.72 -15.83 -0.68
N CYS A 41 1.70 -15.39 -1.42
CA CYS A 41 0.56 -14.70 -0.85
C CYS A 41 -0.50 -15.74 -0.44
N PHE A 42 -0.63 -15.94 0.87
CA PHE A 42 -1.63 -16.86 1.45
C PHE A 42 -3.07 -16.45 1.10
N LEU A 43 -3.35 -15.15 0.98
CA LEU A 43 -4.69 -14.62 0.64
C LEU A 43 -5.12 -15.00 -0.77
N LEU A 44 -4.17 -15.03 -1.70
CA LEU A 44 -4.41 -15.41 -3.09
C LEU A 44 -4.14 -16.89 -3.36
N ASN A 45 -3.64 -17.60 -2.34
CA ASN A 45 -3.10 -18.95 -2.44
C ASN A 45 -2.17 -19.12 -3.66
N ASN A 46 -1.33 -18.12 -3.91
CA ASN A 46 -0.49 -18.03 -5.11
C ASN A 46 0.81 -17.26 -4.83
N CYS A 47 1.91 -17.59 -5.52
CA CYS A 47 3.18 -16.87 -5.38
C CYS A 47 3.18 -15.60 -6.26
N ILE A 48 3.57 -14.48 -5.67
CA ILE A 48 3.79 -13.19 -6.33
C ILE A 48 5.24 -13.10 -6.79
N GLY A 49 5.44 -12.64 -8.01
CA GLY A 49 6.75 -12.55 -8.64
C GLY A 49 6.69 -11.88 -10.00
N GLY A 50 7.63 -12.23 -10.88
CA GLY A 50 7.85 -11.54 -12.16
C GLY A 50 6.67 -11.44 -13.10
N TYR A 51 5.72 -12.38 -13.03
CA TYR A 51 4.53 -12.42 -13.88
C TYR A 51 3.28 -11.81 -13.22
N ASN A 52 3.26 -11.71 -11.88
CA ASN A 52 2.07 -11.34 -11.10
C ASN A 52 2.24 -10.01 -10.34
N ASN A 53 3.30 -9.25 -10.63
CA ASN A 53 3.46 -7.91 -10.08
C ASN A 53 2.55 -6.93 -10.84
N ILE A 54 1.54 -6.41 -10.13
CA ILE A 54 0.44 -5.61 -10.70
C ILE A 54 0.93 -4.45 -11.59
N PHE A 55 1.81 -3.59 -11.08
CA PHE A 55 2.24 -2.38 -11.80
C PHE A 55 3.12 -2.67 -13.03
N PRO A 56 4.21 -3.46 -12.94
CA PRO A 56 5.01 -3.80 -14.12
C PRO A 56 4.25 -4.62 -15.16
N THR A 57 3.32 -5.50 -14.74
CA THR A 57 2.52 -6.31 -15.67
C THR A 57 1.54 -5.45 -16.45
N LEU A 58 0.78 -4.56 -15.80
CA LEU A 58 -0.13 -3.65 -16.50
C LEU A 58 0.61 -2.69 -17.43
N TYR A 59 1.74 -2.14 -16.99
CA TYR A 59 2.57 -1.26 -17.82
C TYR A 59 3.11 -1.99 -19.06
N SER A 60 3.59 -3.22 -18.89
CA SER A 60 4.12 -4.01 -20.01
C SER A 60 3.04 -4.35 -21.04
N ILE A 61 1.80 -4.62 -20.61
CA ILE A 61 0.66 -4.87 -21.51
C ILE A 61 0.34 -3.63 -22.35
N ILE A 62 0.30 -2.45 -21.72
CA ILE A 62 0.00 -1.19 -22.43
C ILE A 62 1.03 -0.90 -23.52
N ILE A 63 2.31 -1.12 -23.23
CA ILE A 63 3.41 -0.89 -24.17
C ILE A 63 3.46 -1.97 -25.26
N TYR A 64 3.38 -3.25 -24.90
CA TYR A 64 3.50 -4.36 -25.84
C TYR A 64 2.37 -4.40 -26.87
N GLU A 65 1.14 -4.11 -26.44
CA GLU A 65 -0.04 -4.10 -27.32
C GLU A 65 -0.25 -2.74 -28.00
N HIS A 66 0.65 -1.77 -27.79
CA HIS A 66 0.53 -0.40 -28.32
C HIS A 66 -0.87 0.23 -28.11
N LEU A 67 -1.46 0.02 -26.92
CA LEU A 67 -2.88 0.36 -26.65
C LEU A 67 -3.22 1.85 -26.84
N LEU A 68 -2.22 2.73 -26.84
CA LEU A 68 -2.37 4.16 -27.07
C LEU A 68 -2.61 4.51 -28.54
N GLU A 69 -2.21 3.64 -29.47
CA GLU A 69 -2.33 3.82 -30.92
C GLU A 69 -3.27 2.78 -31.55
N ALA A 70 -3.76 1.83 -30.75
CA ALA A 70 -4.63 0.75 -31.21
C ALA A 70 -6.02 1.25 -31.61
N THR A 71 -6.52 0.74 -32.73
CA THR A 71 -7.93 0.86 -33.13
C THR A 71 -8.75 -0.26 -32.50
N PHE A 72 -9.77 0.08 -31.73
CA PHE A 72 -10.64 -0.89 -31.10
C PHE A 72 -11.84 -1.19 -32.01
N ILE A 73 -12.15 -2.47 -32.21
CA ILE A 73 -13.30 -2.92 -33.00
C ILE A 73 -14.28 -3.63 -32.07
N ASN A 74 -15.54 -3.24 -32.11
CA ASN A 74 -16.58 -3.95 -31.37
C ASN A 74 -16.86 -5.30 -32.04
N LYS A 75 -16.82 -6.38 -31.27
CA LYS A 75 -17.01 -7.75 -31.74
C LYS A 75 -18.44 -8.04 -32.24
N GLU A 76 -19.44 -7.28 -31.79
CA GLU A 76 -20.85 -7.57 -32.09
C GLU A 76 -21.33 -6.92 -33.40
N ASN A 77 -20.89 -5.69 -33.69
CA ASN A 77 -21.34 -4.91 -34.84
C ASN A 77 -20.20 -4.53 -35.80
N ASN A 78 -18.96 -4.97 -35.53
CA ASN A 78 -17.74 -4.63 -36.28
C ASN A 78 -17.50 -3.12 -36.43
N GLU A 79 -18.11 -2.30 -35.58
CA GLU A 79 -17.91 -0.87 -35.60
C GLU A 79 -16.57 -0.49 -34.98
N ILE A 80 -15.93 0.52 -35.57
CA ILE A 80 -14.69 1.09 -35.05
C ILE A 80 -15.06 1.97 -33.86
N ILE A 81 -14.59 1.59 -32.68
CA ILE A 81 -14.75 2.35 -31.45
C ILE A 81 -13.63 3.42 -31.44
N PRO A 82 -13.97 4.71 -31.29
CA PRO A 82 -12.95 5.75 -31.19
C PRO A 82 -12.09 5.56 -29.94
N PHE A 83 -10.82 5.95 -30.05
CA PHE A 83 -9.88 5.93 -28.94
C PHE A 83 -10.40 6.77 -27.76
N SER A 84 -10.47 6.15 -26.58
CA SER A 84 -10.81 6.80 -25.32
C SER A 84 -10.14 6.05 -24.16
N TYR A 85 -9.78 6.78 -23.11
CA TYR A 85 -9.26 6.18 -21.87
C TYR A 85 -10.22 5.14 -21.28
N LEU A 86 -11.53 5.36 -21.43
CA LEU A 86 -12.54 4.41 -20.99
C LEU A 86 -12.48 3.08 -21.76
N THR A 87 -12.20 3.14 -23.06
CA THR A 87 -12.04 1.96 -23.93
C THR A 87 -10.83 1.13 -23.50
N ILE A 88 -9.70 1.78 -23.17
CA ILE A 88 -8.50 1.11 -22.66
C ILE A 88 -8.78 0.46 -21.30
N VAL A 89 -9.45 1.16 -20.40
CA VAL A 89 -9.83 0.62 -19.08
C VAL A 89 -10.72 -0.61 -19.23
N ASN A 90 -11.74 -0.55 -20.09
CA ASN A 90 -12.62 -1.68 -20.35
C ASN A 90 -11.88 -2.86 -21.00
N TYR A 91 -10.95 -2.59 -21.92
CA TYR A 91 -10.11 -3.61 -22.52
C TYR A 91 -9.22 -4.30 -21.47
N LEU A 92 -8.55 -3.52 -20.61
CA LEU A 92 -7.70 -4.05 -19.53
C LEU A 92 -8.53 -4.84 -18.51
N PHE A 93 -9.75 -4.41 -18.20
CA PHE A 93 -10.67 -5.14 -17.36
C PHE A 93 -11.13 -6.46 -18.00
N TYR A 94 -11.45 -6.46 -19.29
CA TYR A 94 -11.85 -7.67 -20.01
C TYR A 94 -10.69 -8.68 -20.15
N LYS A 95 -9.51 -8.20 -20.53
CA LYS A 95 -8.33 -9.04 -20.79
C LYS A 95 -7.66 -9.53 -19.50
N CYS A 96 -7.60 -8.66 -18.49
CA CYS A 96 -6.81 -8.86 -17.27
C CYS A 96 -7.60 -8.47 -16.01
N SER A 97 -8.82 -8.98 -15.87
CA SER A 97 -9.77 -8.63 -14.81
C SER A 97 -9.17 -8.71 -13.40
N GLY A 98 -8.44 -9.80 -13.08
CA GLY A 98 -7.84 -10.00 -11.76
C GLY A 98 -6.77 -8.97 -11.40
N THR A 99 -5.76 -8.80 -12.26
CA THR A 99 -4.66 -7.86 -12.00
C THR A 99 -5.12 -6.41 -12.01
N PHE A 100 -6.05 -6.06 -12.92
CA PHE A 100 -6.62 -4.72 -12.98
C PHE A 100 -7.51 -4.43 -11.75
N SER A 101 -8.32 -5.39 -11.31
CA SER A 101 -9.14 -5.21 -10.09
C SER A 101 -8.27 -5.01 -8.85
N LEU A 102 -7.20 -5.79 -8.70
CA LEU A 102 -6.25 -5.62 -7.60
C LEU A 102 -5.55 -4.25 -7.63
N PHE A 103 -5.21 -3.74 -8.82
CA PHE A 103 -4.68 -2.39 -8.99
C PHE A 103 -5.65 -1.34 -8.46
N VAL A 104 -6.92 -1.39 -8.88
CA VAL A 104 -7.96 -0.45 -8.44
C VAL A 104 -8.18 -0.52 -6.92
N ILE A 105 -8.25 -1.73 -6.36
CA ILE A 105 -8.39 -1.93 -4.90
C ILE A 105 -7.19 -1.34 -4.14
N SER A 106 -5.98 -1.50 -4.67
CA SER A 106 -4.77 -0.97 -4.03
C SER A 106 -4.77 0.56 -3.98
N ILE A 107 -5.20 1.21 -5.07
CA ILE A 107 -5.33 2.67 -5.14
C ILE A 107 -6.39 3.16 -4.15
N PHE A 108 -7.56 2.53 -4.16
CA PHE A 108 -8.64 2.89 -3.25
C PHE A 108 -8.22 2.75 -1.78
N SER A 109 -7.58 1.64 -1.44
CA SER A 109 -7.07 1.37 -0.09
C SER A 109 -6.03 2.40 0.35
N PHE A 110 -5.13 2.81 -0.54
CA PHE A 110 -4.17 3.88 -0.27
C PHE A 110 -4.88 5.21 0.07
N PHE A 111 -5.89 5.60 -0.71
CA PHE A 111 -6.66 6.82 -0.43
C PHE A 111 -7.44 6.73 0.88
N CYS A 112 -8.07 5.60 1.18
CA CYS A 112 -8.75 5.40 2.46
C CYS A 112 -7.80 5.56 3.66
N LEU A 113 -6.61 4.94 3.60
CA LEU A 113 -5.60 5.06 4.66
C LEU A 113 -5.05 6.48 4.77
N PHE A 114 -4.85 7.17 3.64
CA PHE A 114 -4.41 8.55 3.61
C PHE A 114 -5.42 9.49 4.28
N PHE A 115 -6.70 9.39 3.93
CA PHE A 115 -7.75 10.22 4.55
C PHE A 115 -7.93 9.88 6.03
N TYR A 116 -7.84 8.61 6.41
CA TYR A 116 -7.87 8.21 7.82
C TYR A 116 -6.70 8.83 8.61
N PHE A 117 -5.50 8.84 8.04
CA PHE A 117 -4.34 9.49 8.63
C PHE A 117 -4.52 11.01 8.78
N LEU A 118 -5.03 11.69 7.75
CA LEU A 118 -5.35 13.11 7.83
C LEU A 118 -6.40 13.42 8.90
N HIS A 119 -7.43 12.59 9.01
CA HIS A 119 -8.44 12.72 10.06
C HIS A 119 -7.82 12.58 11.45
N ILE A 120 -6.91 11.62 11.67
CA ILE A 120 -6.21 11.46 12.94
C ILE A 120 -5.38 12.70 13.27
N ILE A 121 -4.63 13.24 12.32
CA ILE A 121 -3.83 14.45 12.50
C ILE A 121 -4.74 15.63 12.85
N TYR A 122 -5.79 15.82 12.07
CA TYR A 122 -6.76 16.90 12.28
C TYR A 122 -7.37 16.83 13.69
N PHE A 123 -7.87 15.65 14.08
CA PHE A 123 -8.44 15.42 15.40
C PHE A 123 -7.41 15.68 16.52
N SER A 124 -6.17 15.23 16.34
CA SER A 124 -5.11 15.44 17.34
C SER A 124 -4.74 16.91 17.51
N LEU A 125 -4.68 17.67 16.41
CA LEU A 125 -4.39 19.10 16.43
C LEU A 125 -5.55 19.92 17.00
N PHE A 126 -6.80 19.53 16.71
CA PHE A 126 -7.99 20.22 17.19
C PHE A 126 -8.17 20.03 18.70
N ASN A 127 -8.03 18.80 19.18
CA ASN A 127 -8.26 18.45 20.58
C ASN A 127 -6.98 18.50 21.45
N ASN A 128 -5.82 18.81 20.85
CA ASN A 128 -4.51 18.77 21.49
C ASN A 128 -4.24 17.47 22.27
N ILE A 129 -4.77 16.35 21.76
CA ILE A 129 -4.70 15.04 22.40
C ILE A 129 -4.05 14.04 21.45
N THR A 130 -3.11 13.27 21.95
CA THR A 130 -2.54 12.14 21.21
C THR A 130 -3.45 10.91 21.31
N GLN A 131 -3.32 9.98 20.37
CA GLN A 131 -4.09 8.73 20.42
C GLN A 131 -3.80 7.90 21.69
N ASN A 132 -2.58 7.97 22.23
CA ASN A 132 -2.22 7.31 23.48
C ASN A 132 -2.88 7.95 24.72
N GLU A 133 -3.02 9.28 24.73
CA GLU A 133 -3.76 9.98 25.78
C GLU A 133 -5.25 9.68 25.67
N LEU A 134 -5.79 9.63 24.45
CA LEU A 134 -7.20 9.29 24.20
C LEU A 134 -7.54 7.86 24.66
N THR A 135 -6.69 6.88 24.38
CA THR A 135 -6.91 5.49 24.81
C THR A 135 -6.84 5.35 26.34
N LYS A 136 -5.89 6.03 26.99
CA LYS A 136 -5.81 6.08 28.46
C LYS A 136 -7.04 6.75 29.06
N TYR A 137 -7.49 7.85 28.47
CA TYR A 137 -8.70 8.56 28.90
C TYR A 137 -9.93 7.66 28.81
N ARG A 138 -10.20 7.03 27.65
CA ARG A 138 -11.34 6.10 27.50
C ARG A 138 -11.29 4.93 28.47
N LYS A 139 -10.09 4.42 28.78
CA LYS A 139 -9.91 3.35 29.76
C LYS A 139 -10.24 3.80 31.18
N LEU A 140 -9.86 5.03 31.54
CA LEU A 140 -10.26 5.62 32.80
C LEU A 140 -11.77 5.85 32.83
N GLU A 141 -12.36 6.36 31.74
CA GLU A 141 -13.78 6.71 31.65
C GLU A 141 -14.66 5.48 31.91
N ASN A 142 -14.32 4.38 31.25
CA ASN A 142 -14.98 3.10 31.43
C ASN A 142 -14.85 2.54 32.86
N ASN A 143 -13.79 2.89 33.60
CA ASN A 143 -13.50 2.33 34.91
C ASN A 143 -13.98 3.19 36.08
N SER A 144 -14.01 4.52 35.94
CA SER A 144 -14.23 5.44 37.07
C SER A 144 -15.50 6.29 36.97
N GLY A 145 -16.18 6.35 35.82
CA GLY A 145 -17.49 7.01 35.64
C GLY A 145 -17.54 8.54 35.87
N GLN A 146 -16.59 9.11 36.61
CA GLN A 146 -16.39 10.55 36.81
C GLN A 146 -15.00 10.93 36.32
N ILE A 147 -14.94 11.70 35.25
CA ILE A 147 -13.70 12.35 34.79
C ILE A 147 -13.99 13.81 34.46
N ASN A 148 -13.11 14.69 34.93
CA ASN A 148 -13.16 16.10 34.61
C ASN A 148 -12.88 16.33 33.11
N THR A 149 -13.89 16.75 32.35
CA THR A 149 -13.84 16.99 30.90
C THR A 149 -13.24 18.35 30.52
N GLU A 150 -13.00 19.23 31.50
CA GLU A 150 -12.46 20.58 31.28
C GLU A 150 -11.03 20.62 30.73
N PHE A 151 -10.29 19.50 30.82
CA PHE A 151 -8.94 19.39 30.28
C PHE A 151 -8.92 19.33 28.74
N TYR A 152 -9.97 18.78 28.11
CA TYR A 152 -9.98 18.46 26.68
C TYR A 152 -10.83 19.42 25.83
N ASN A 153 -11.78 20.14 26.43
CA ASN A 153 -12.67 21.06 25.71
C ASN A 153 -12.16 22.50 25.77
N LYS A 154 -11.28 22.91 24.84
CA LYS A 154 -10.71 24.26 24.89
C LYS A 154 -10.41 24.94 23.52
N GLY A 155 -11.33 24.84 22.54
CA GLY A 155 -11.62 25.84 21.49
C GLY A 155 -10.56 26.27 20.45
N ASP A 156 -11.04 26.83 19.34
CA ASP A 156 -10.32 27.13 18.08
C ASP A 156 -9.05 27.99 18.20
N HIS A 157 -8.99 28.92 19.17
CA HIS A 157 -7.82 29.80 19.38
C HIS A 157 -6.53 29.03 19.71
N ARG A 158 -6.64 27.76 20.13
CA ARG A 158 -5.49 26.89 20.43
C ARG A 158 -5.02 26.03 19.27
N PHE A 159 -5.76 25.89 18.16
CA PHE A 159 -5.29 25.10 17.01
C PHE A 159 -3.94 25.58 16.47
N ILE A 160 -3.81 26.90 16.22
CA ILE A 160 -2.56 27.51 15.76
C ILE A 160 -1.44 27.32 16.80
N LYS A 161 -1.79 27.35 18.08
CA LYS A 161 -0.83 27.09 19.17
C LYS A 161 -0.36 25.64 19.15
N ASN A 162 -1.27 24.67 19.03
CA ASN A 162 -0.95 23.25 18.98
C ASN A 162 -0.09 22.92 17.74
N VAL A 163 -0.40 23.52 16.59
CA VAL A 163 0.42 23.42 15.37
C VAL A 163 1.81 23.99 15.61
N LYS A 164 1.93 25.18 16.21
CA LYS A 164 3.23 25.77 16.55
C LYS A 164 4.00 24.93 17.56
N ASP A 165 3.33 24.39 18.56
CA ASP A 165 3.95 23.55 19.59
C ASP A 165 4.45 22.22 18.99
N LEU A 166 3.74 21.66 18.01
CA LEU A 166 4.17 20.48 17.26
C LEU A 166 5.36 20.80 16.34
N LEU A 167 5.28 21.87 15.54
CA LEU A 167 6.33 22.27 14.59
C LEU A 167 7.63 22.71 15.30
N PHE A 168 7.51 23.40 16.44
CA PHE A 168 8.64 23.95 17.19
C PHE A 168 8.95 23.20 18.49
N TYR A 169 8.53 21.95 18.62
CA TYR A 169 8.70 21.14 19.85
C TYR A 169 10.16 21.16 20.39
N LYS A 170 11.16 20.99 19.53
CA LYS A 170 12.59 21.05 19.92
C LYS A 170 12.98 22.40 20.54
N LYS A 171 12.48 23.51 19.99
CA LYS A 171 12.74 24.86 20.50
C LYS A 171 12.03 25.06 21.85
N ASN A 172 10.80 24.57 21.96
CA ASN A 172 10.02 24.63 23.19
C ASN A 172 10.69 23.86 24.34
N ILE A 173 11.22 22.65 24.09
CA ILE A 173 11.97 21.89 25.10
C ILE A 173 13.22 22.65 25.56
N LYS A 174 14.03 23.16 24.61
CA LYS A 174 15.26 23.90 24.97
C LYS A 174 14.95 25.13 25.82
N ASN A 175 13.90 25.87 25.46
CA ASN A 175 13.45 27.02 26.24
C ASN A 175 12.94 26.60 27.63
N PHE A 176 12.22 25.48 27.74
CA PHE A 176 11.73 24.97 29.02
C PHE A 176 12.88 24.59 29.96
N ILE A 177 13.88 23.85 29.45
CA ILE A 177 15.07 23.46 30.24
C ILE A 177 15.82 24.71 30.70
N LYS A 178 16.02 25.70 29.81
CA LYS A 178 16.69 26.96 30.12
C LYS A 178 15.95 27.82 31.15
N LYS A 179 14.63 27.64 31.30
CA LYS A 179 13.80 28.37 32.27
C LYS A 179 13.80 27.72 33.66
N LYS A 180 14.29 26.47 33.74
CA LYS A 180 14.30 25.65 34.96
C LYS A 180 15.71 25.56 35.59
N LEU A 181 16.72 26.01 34.85
CA LEU A 181 18.08 26.30 35.31
C LEU A 181 18.17 27.80 35.63
#